data_AF-A0A957C981-F1
#
_entry.id   AF-A0A957C981-F1
#
_cell.length_a   1.000
_cell.length_b   1.000
_cell.length_c   1.000
_cell.angle_alpha   90.00
_cell.angle_beta   90.00
_cell.angle_gamma   90.00
#
_symmetry.space_group_name_H-M   'P 1'
#
loop_
_entity.id
_entity.type
_entity.pdbx_description
1 polymer ?
#
loop_
_entity_poly.entity_id
_entity_poly.type
_entity_poly.pdbx_seq_one_letter_code
_entity_poly.pdbx_strand_id
1 'polypeptide(L)'
;MSNPQLPENLSVEELEQLLYRKKHALRRQRLQRLKAEGRVVEVAGVPAPNAKPPALPRPQAIPSGALRQYQLQLEDEPELAPELSINAETKKVGNGRTILNRLLFLVEVGAVIGLVVVLLNLWSTQRELNQELSQVQQSQAAALSLPTPTAAPLIDLVVLPTGHQFVDGRSPEPVESGDIPAHLLPAMQAYKPPPLPTPGPEQARIIEIPGIGVNAPIVPGVYDWEQLKRGVGHHTGSALPGQVGNMILAAHNDIYGEIFRDLDKLSPGDEFTVSTGARSYTYVVTKIEIVEPTEVDVMQPTDYASATLISCYPYRINTQRIVVFADLKTNNPAS
;
A
#
# COMPACT_ATOMS: atom_id res chain seq x y z
N MET A 1 27.86 -45.28 16.22
CA MET A 1 27.36 -44.79 14.92
C MET A 1 25.86 -44.67 15.06
N SER A 2 25.36 -43.46 15.36
CA SER A 2 23.96 -43.25 15.77
C SER A 2 23.17 -42.61 14.62
N ASN A 3 22.08 -43.27 14.29
CA ASN A 3 21.16 -43.06 13.17
C ASN A 3 20.53 -41.64 13.18
N PRO A 4 20.47 -40.88 12.07
CA PRO A 4 19.74 -39.63 12.02
C PRO A 4 18.23 -39.91 12.02
N GLN A 5 17.53 -39.50 13.08
CA GLN A 5 16.07 -39.62 13.14
C GLN A 5 15.42 -38.67 12.11
N LEU A 6 14.49 -39.22 11.32
CA LEU A 6 13.61 -38.50 10.39
C LEU A 6 12.69 -37.53 11.15
N PRO A 7 12.30 -36.39 10.53
CA PRO A 7 11.68 -35.23 11.19
C PRO A 7 10.25 -35.42 11.72
N GLU A 8 9.69 -36.63 11.66
CA GLU A 8 8.29 -36.90 11.99
C GLU A 8 8.03 -37.25 13.46
N ASN A 9 9.09 -37.34 14.30
CA ASN A 9 8.97 -37.67 15.73
C ASN A 9 9.46 -36.55 16.69
N LEU A 10 9.58 -35.30 16.22
CA LEU A 10 9.97 -34.18 17.10
C LEU A 10 8.74 -33.52 17.74
N SER A 11 8.82 -33.26 19.05
CA SER A 11 7.78 -32.50 19.75
C SER A 11 7.68 -31.06 19.23
N VAL A 12 6.50 -30.43 19.35
CA VAL A 12 6.25 -29.08 18.85
C VAL A 12 7.27 -28.09 19.42
N GLU A 13 7.58 -28.17 20.72
CA GLU A 13 8.63 -27.37 21.38
C GLU A 13 10.02 -27.57 20.77
N GLU A 14 10.40 -28.79 20.40
CA GLU A 14 11.70 -29.05 19.77
C GLU A 14 11.76 -28.49 18.35
N LEU A 15 10.64 -28.57 17.61
CA LEU A 15 10.52 -27.99 16.28
C LEU A 15 10.61 -26.45 16.34
N GLU A 16 9.96 -25.83 17.32
CA GLU A 16 10.04 -24.39 17.58
C GLU A 16 11.46 -23.95 17.94
N GLN A 17 12.17 -24.72 18.79
CA GLN A 17 13.56 -24.43 19.12
C GLN A 17 14.48 -24.55 17.90
N LEU A 18 14.22 -25.54 17.03
CA LEU A 18 15.00 -25.74 15.80
C LEU A 18 14.74 -24.62 14.80
N LEU A 19 13.48 -24.21 14.63
CA LEU A 19 13.10 -23.05 13.81
C LEU A 19 13.68 -21.75 14.34
N TYR A 20 13.65 -21.55 15.67
CA TYR A 20 14.23 -20.38 16.33
C TYR A 20 15.74 -20.30 16.07
N ARG A 21 16.46 -21.41 16.24
CA ARG A 21 17.91 -21.49 15.95
C ARG A 21 18.21 -21.22 14.47
N LYS A 22 17.42 -21.79 13.55
CA LYS A 22 17.59 -21.59 12.11
C LYS A 22 17.34 -20.13 11.69
N LYS A 23 16.29 -19.50 12.24
CA LYS A 23 15.96 -18.09 11.99
C LYS A 23 17.04 -17.15 12.51
N HIS A 24 17.61 -17.43 13.69
CA HIS A 24 18.73 -16.66 14.25
C HIS A 24 20.00 -16.81 13.42
N ALA A 25 20.32 -18.02 12.95
CA ALA A 25 21.47 -18.25 12.09
C ALA A 25 21.36 -17.48 10.77
N LEU A 26 20.19 -17.52 10.11
CA LEU A 26 19.91 -16.77 8.88
C LEU A 26 20.00 -15.26 9.08
N ARG A 27 19.48 -14.74 10.21
CA ARG A 27 19.59 -13.32 10.55
C ARG A 27 21.05 -12.90 10.69
N ARG A 28 21.89 -13.71 11.36
CA ARG A 28 23.33 -13.44 11.50
C ARG A 28 24.06 -13.47 10.16
N GLN A 29 23.76 -14.45 9.31
CA GLN A 29 24.37 -14.56 7.97
C GLN A 29 23.99 -13.36 7.08
N ARG A 30 22.72 -12.91 7.15
CA ARG A 30 22.26 -11.71 6.43
C ARG A 30 22.96 -10.45 6.92
N LEU A 31 23.15 -10.28 8.23
CA LEU A 31 23.88 -9.15 8.80
C LEU A 31 25.37 -9.17 8.40
N GLN A 32 26.01 -10.34 8.39
CA GLN A 32 27.40 -10.47 7.93
C GLN A 32 27.56 -10.13 6.45
N ARG A 33 26.62 -10.59 5.60
CA ARG A 33 26.60 -10.24 4.18
C ARG A 33 26.44 -8.73 3.96
N LEU A 34 25.52 -8.10 4.68
CA LEU A 34 25.31 -6.65 4.60
C LEU A 34 26.53 -5.85 5.13
N LYS A 35 27.25 -6.38 6.13
CA LYS A 35 28.52 -5.78 6.64
C LYS A 35 29.66 -5.94 5.62
N ALA A 36 29.76 -7.08 4.94
CA ALA A 36 30.74 -7.33 3.88
C ALA A 36 30.48 -6.47 2.62
N GLU A 37 29.21 -6.18 2.32
CA GLU A 37 28.79 -5.29 1.22
C GLU A 37 28.87 -3.79 1.59
N GLY A 38 29.41 -3.44 2.77
CA GLY A 38 29.59 -2.05 3.21
C GLY A 38 28.30 -1.28 3.51
N ARG A 39 27.15 -1.97 3.58
CA ARG A 39 25.81 -1.38 3.74
C ARG A 39 25.35 -1.25 5.21
N VAL A 40 26.24 -1.50 6.18
CA VAL A 40 25.93 -1.37 7.61
C VAL A 40 27.00 -0.51 8.29
N VAL A 41 26.60 0.66 8.77
CA VAL A 41 27.40 1.50 9.65
C VAL A 41 27.13 1.08 11.09
N GLU A 42 28.16 0.68 11.82
CA GLU A 42 28.06 0.32 13.23
C GLU A 42 28.01 1.63 14.04
N VAL A 43 26.81 2.02 14.48
CA VAL A 43 26.63 3.20 15.33
C VAL A 43 27.10 2.84 16.74
N ALA A 44 28.26 3.36 17.13
CA ALA A 44 28.74 3.26 18.51
C ALA A 44 27.81 4.07 19.42
N GLY A 45 27.10 3.41 20.34
CA GLY A 45 26.39 4.10 21.43
C GLY A 45 25.00 3.57 21.85
N VAL A 46 24.49 2.46 21.31
CA VAL A 46 23.19 1.92 21.77
C VAL A 46 23.41 0.86 22.86
N PRO A 47 22.99 1.08 24.13
CA PRO A 47 23.12 0.09 25.18
C PRO A 47 22.05 -1.02 25.04
N ALA A 48 22.38 -2.20 25.56
CA ALA A 48 21.55 -3.41 25.50
C ALA A 48 20.20 -3.26 26.25
N PRO A 49 19.17 -4.09 25.93
CA PRO A 49 17.76 -3.80 26.25
C PRO A 49 17.35 -3.94 27.74
N ASN A 50 18.28 -4.07 28.69
CA ASN A 50 17.97 -4.36 30.09
C ASN A 50 18.64 -3.40 31.10
N ALA A 51 18.63 -2.09 30.86
CA ALA A 51 18.99 -1.11 31.88
C ALA A 51 17.74 -0.35 32.38
N LYS A 52 17.49 -0.42 33.68
CA LYS A 52 16.38 0.21 34.40
C LYS A 52 16.31 1.73 34.10
N PRO A 53 15.11 2.35 33.97
CA PRO A 53 15.02 3.76 33.60
C PRO A 53 15.54 4.68 34.72
N PRO A 54 16.29 5.76 34.41
CA PRO A 54 16.65 6.75 35.41
C PRO A 54 15.45 7.64 35.77
N ALA A 55 15.37 8.05 37.04
CA ALA A 55 14.31 8.93 37.53
C ALA A 55 14.46 10.36 36.97
N LEU A 56 13.37 10.91 36.44
CA LEU A 56 13.33 12.28 35.92
C LEU A 56 13.34 13.31 37.07
N PRO A 57 14.15 14.38 37.00
CA PRO A 57 14.05 15.48 37.95
C PRO A 57 12.82 16.34 37.65
N ARG A 58 12.14 16.79 38.72
CA ARG A 58 10.97 17.68 38.66
C ARG A 58 11.38 19.09 38.18
N PRO A 59 10.51 19.82 37.44
CA PRO A 59 10.82 21.18 36.97
C PRO A 59 10.77 22.17 38.12
N GLN A 60 11.81 23.00 38.28
CA GLN A 60 11.73 24.25 39.04
C GLN A 60 11.47 25.40 38.06
N ALA A 61 10.61 26.34 38.49
CA ALA A 61 10.14 27.46 37.69
C ALA A 61 11.27 28.44 37.32
N ILE A 62 11.20 28.95 36.08
CA ILE A 62 12.13 29.94 35.53
C ILE A 62 11.73 31.33 36.03
N PRO A 63 12.64 32.15 36.60
CA PRO A 63 12.41 33.58 36.68
C PRO A 63 12.69 34.21 35.31
N SER A 64 11.69 34.94 34.84
CA SER A 64 11.66 35.70 33.60
C SER A 64 12.70 36.83 33.63
N GLY A 65 13.40 37.03 32.50
CA GLY A 65 14.13 38.26 32.20
C GLY A 65 15.66 38.10 32.10
N ALA A 66 16.16 38.00 30.86
CA ALA A 66 17.27 38.82 30.33
C ALA A 66 17.75 38.24 28.99
N LEU A 67 17.41 38.93 27.90
CA LEU A 67 18.10 38.80 26.63
C LEU A 67 19.57 39.19 26.87
N ARG A 68 20.53 38.31 26.57
CA ARG A 68 21.95 38.67 26.56
C ARG A 68 22.50 38.66 25.15
N GLN A 69 22.59 39.87 24.58
CA GLN A 69 23.45 40.21 23.46
C GLN A 69 24.89 39.87 23.83
N TYR A 70 25.59 39.14 22.96
CA TYR A 70 27.03 38.98 23.06
C TYR A 70 27.70 40.21 22.44
N GLN A 71 28.29 41.03 23.30
CA GLN A 71 29.18 42.12 22.93
C GLN A 71 30.60 41.71 23.35
N LEU A 72 31.51 41.64 22.38
CA LEU A 72 32.92 41.30 22.60
C LEU A 72 33.60 42.47 23.32
N GLN A 73 33.99 42.24 24.57
CA GLN A 73 34.81 43.16 25.37
C GLN A 73 36.28 42.83 25.10
N LEU A 74 37.03 43.83 24.61
CA LEU A 74 38.48 43.80 24.50
C LEU A 74 39.11 43.74 25.89
N GLU A 75 40.14 42.90 26.06
CA GLU A 75 41.02 42.92 27.23
C GLU A 75 42.42 43.36 26.77
N ASP A 76 42.94 44.37 27.47
CA ASP A 76 44.14 45.15 27.18
C ASP A 76 45.45 44.38 27.40
N GLU A 77 46.43 44.67 26.54
CA GLU A 77 47.83 44.24 26.63
C GLU A 77 48.62 44.97 27.74
N PRO A 78 49.68 44.36 28.29
CA PRO A 78 50.72 45.08 29.00
C PRO A 78 51.77 45.65 28.03
N GLU A 79 51.96 46.96 28.09
CA GLU A 79 52.97 47.74 27.40
C GLU A 79 54.38 47.49 27.99
N LEU A 80 55.39 47.26 27.15
CA LEU A 80 56.74 47.83 27.34
C LEU A 80 57.50 47.89 25.99
N ALA A 81 57.97 49.09 25.66
CA ALA A 81 58.50 49.54 24.37
C ALA A 81 59.99 49.16 24.12
N PRO A 82 60.69 49.81 23.17
CA PRO A 82 60.77 49.45 21.75
C PRO A 82 62.21 49.07 21.35
N GLU A 83 62.38 48.53 20.14
CA GLU A 83 63.48 48.82 19.18
C GLU A 83 63.90 47.60 18.34
N LEU A 84 64.47 47.94 17.18
CA LEU A 84 65.29 47.14 16.28
C LEU A 84 64.56 46.40 15.16
N SER A 85 64.28 47.20 14.14
CA SER A 85 64.33 46.83 12.72
C SER A 85 65.49 45.87 12.40
N ILE A 86 65.22 44.60 12.08
CA ILE A 86 66.10 43.78 11.22
C ILE A 86 65.25 42.74 10.44
N ASN A 87 65.18 42.97 9.13
CA ASN A 87 65.18 42.05 7.98
C ASN A 87 64.20 40.86 7.89
N ALA A 88 63.61 40.81 6.71
CA ALA A 88 62.85 39.71 6.12
C ALA A 88 63.51 38.33 6.26
N GLU A 89 62.72 37.36 6.72
CA GLU A 89 62.75 36.00 6.18
C GLU A 89 61.32 35.58 5.81
N THR A 90 61.01 35.69 4.53
CA THR A 90 59.84 35.06 3.93
C THR A 90 59.97 33.55 4.02
N LYS A 91 59.29 32.93 5.00
CA LYS A 91 59.11 31.49 5.02
C LYS A 91 58.17 31.10 3.88
N LYS A 92 58.77 30.66 2.77
CA LYS A 92 58.11 30.12 1.57
C LYS A 92 57.11 29.04 1.98
N VAL A 93 55.83 29.38 2.11
CA VAL A 93 54.75 28.40 2.22
C VAL A 93 54.62 27.77 0.84
N GLY A 94 55.00 26.49 0.75
CA GLY A 94 55.09 25.79 -0.54
C GLY A 94 53.79 25.87 -1.34
N ASN A 95 53.93 26.13 -2.64
CA ASN A 95 52.87 26.22 -3.66
C ASN A 95 51.87 25.04 -3.69
N GLY A 96 52.12 23.95 -2.95
CA GLY A 96 51.25 22.79 -2.88
C GLY A 96 49.86 23.07 -2.28
N ARG A 97 49.74 23.97 -1.29
CA ARG A 97 48.43 24.29 -0.66
C ARG A 97 47.50 25.10 -1.56
N THR A 98 48.03 26.01 -2.38
CA THR A 98 47.25 26.78 -3.36
C THR A 98 46.80 25.93 -4.54
N ILE A 99 47.60 24.94 -4.93
CA ILE A 99 47.23 23.99 -5.99
C ILE A 99 46.15 23.03 -5.48
N LEU A 100 46.29 22.52 -4.24
CA LEU A 100 45.30 21.64 -3.64
C LEU A 100 43.92 22.33 -3.49
N ASN A 101 43.89 23.59 -3.06
CA ASN A 101 42.65 24.36 -2.95
C ASN A 101 41.99 24.61 -4.32
N ARG A 102 42.78 24.82 -5.37
CA ARG A 102 42.26 24.95 -6.75
C ARG A 102 41.72 23.63 -7.28
N LEU A 103 42.37 22.51 -6.96
CA LEU A 103 41.86 21.18 -7.30
C LEU A 103 40.57 20.84 -6.55
N LEU A 104 40.49 21.16 -5.26
CA LEU A 104 39.28 20.97 -4.46
C LEU A 104 38.09 21.78 -5.04
N PHE A 105 38.33 23.03 -5.43
CA PHE A 105 37.34 23.87 -6.07
C PHE A 105 36.87 23.30 -7.42
N LEU A 106 37.77 22.74 -8.24
CA LEU A 106 37.38 22.08 -9.50
C LEU A 106 36.53 20.83 -9.27
N VAL A 107 36.80 20.06 -8.22
CA VAL A 107 35.99 18.90 -7.85
C VAL A 107 34.59 19.33 -7.40
N GLU A 108 34.48 20.38 -6.60
CA GLU A 108 33.18 20.94 -6.16
C GLU A 108 32.36 21.45 -7.34
N VAL A 109 32.97 22.23 -8.23
CA VAL A 109 32.32 22.71 -9.46
C VAL A 109 31.88 21.53 -10.33
N GLY A 110 32.72 20.50 -10.47
CA GLY A 110 32.37 19.28 -11.18
C GLY A 110 31.18 18.54 -10.56
N ALA A 111 31.10 18.46 -9.23
CA ALA A 111 30.00 17.82 -8.51
C ALA A 111 28.68 18.59 -8.70
N VAL A 112 28.70 19.93 -8.66
CA VAL A 112 27.53 20.77 -8.91
C VAL A 112 27.05 20.63 -10.35
N ILE A 113 27.95 20.65 -11.32
CA ILE A 113 27.61 20.43 -12.74
C ILE A 113 26.98 19.05 -12.92
N GLY A 114 27.55 18.01 -12.31
CA GLY A 114 26.99 16.65 -12.33
C GLY A 114 25.59 16.58 -11.74
N LEU A 115 25.35 17.24 -10.59
CA LEU A 115 24.02 17.31 -9.97
C LEU A 115 23.00 17.99 -10.90
N VAL A 116 23.38 19.11 -11.52
CA VAL A 116 22.51 19.84 -12.46
C VAL A 116 22.17 18.97 -13.67
N VAL A 117 23.13 18.24 -14.22
CA VAL A 117 22.89 17.31 -15.34
C VAL A 117 21.91 16.20 -14.92
N VAL A 118 22.05 15.63 -13.71
CA VAL A 118 21.11 14.62 -13.20
C VAL A 118 19.71 15.19 -13.04
N LEU A 119 19.58 16.41 -12.50
CA LEU A 119 18.28 17.06 -12.34
C LEU A 119 17.61 17.39 -13.68
N LEU A 120 18.39 17.84 -14.67
CA LEU A 120 17.88 18.11 -16.01
C LEU A 120 17.44 16.81 -16.71
N ASN A 121 18.20 15.72 -16.56
CA ASN A 121 17.78 14.41 -17.07
C ASN A 121 16.51 13.90 -16.37
N LEU A 122 16.42 14.03 -15.04
CA LEU A 122 15.22 13.63 -14.31
C LEU A 122 14.00 14.47 -14.72
N TRP A 123 14.20 15.77 -14.92
CA TRP A 123 13.15 16.68 -15.39
C TRP A 123 12.72 16.36 -16.83
N SER A 124 13.65 16.03 -17.74
CA SER A 124 13.30 15.62 -19.10
C SER A 124 12.54 14.29 -19.10
N THR A 125 13.01 13.29 -18.35
CA THR A 125 12.32 11.99 -18.24
C THR A 125 10.93 12.13 -17.62
N GLN A 126 10.76 12.98 -16.60
CA GLN A 126 9.45 13.28 -16.02
C GLN A 126 8.51 13.95 -17.03
N ARG A 127 9.04 14.86 -17.87
CA ARG A 127 8.25 15.55 -18.89
C ARG A 127 7.83 14.61 -20.02
N GLU A 128 8.70 13.69 -20.42
CA GLU A 128 8.44 12.66 -21.43
C GLU A 128 7.38 11.66 -20.95
N LEU A 129 7.52 11.13 -19.73
CA LEU A 129 6.53 10.24 -19.11
C LEU A 129 5.15 10.90 -18.99
N ASN A 130 5.09 12.16 -18.58
CA ASN A 130 3.83 12.91 -18.51
C ASN A 130 3.20 13.15 -19.89
N GLN A 131 4.03 13.33 -20.93
CA GLN A 131 3.55 13.45 -22.30
C GLN A 131 3.01 12.11 -22.83
N GLU A 132 3.71 11.00 -22.61
CA GLU A 132 3.23 9.67 -22.99
C GLU A 132 1.92 9.30 -22.28
N LEU A 133 1.80 9.58 -20.98
CA LEU A 133 0.55 9.39 -20.23
C LEU A 133 -0.60 10.21 -20.82
N SER A 134 -0.35 11.49 -21.15
CA SER A 134 -1.38 12.35 -21.75
C SER A 134 -1.79 11.89 -23.16
N GLN A 135 -0.85 11.39 -23.95
CA GLN A 135 -1.12 10.86 -25.29
C GLN A 135 -1.90 9.54 -25.22
N VAL A 136 -1.54 8.65 -24.28
CA VAL A 136 -2.27 7.40 -24.02
C VAL A 136 -3.68 7.68 -23.51
N GLN A 137 -3.88 8.74 -22.73
CA GLN A 137 -5.21 9.14 -22.26
C GLN A 137 -6.05 9.79 -23.37
N GLN A 138 -5.42 10.58 -24.25
CA GLN A 138 -6.10 11.19 -25.40
C GLN A 138 -6.43 10.17 -26.48
N SER A 139 -5.57 9.18 -26.75
CA SER A 139 -5.84 8.13 -27.72
C SER A 139 -6.95 7.18 -27.24
N GLN A 140 -7.05 6.93 -25.93
CA GLN A 140 -8.20 6.27 -25.33
C GLN A 140 -9.49 7.10 -25.47
N ALA A 141 -9.43 8.41 -25.21
CA ALA A 141 -10.58 9.29 -25.41
C ALA A 141 -11.03 9.36 -26.88
N ALA A 142 -10.09 9.34 -27.83
CA ALA A 142 -10.37 9.30 -29.26
C ALA A 142 -10.88 7.92 -29.74
N ALA A 143 -10.43 6.82 -29.10
CA ALA A 143 -10.97 5.48 -29.34
C ALA A 143 -12.40 5.33 -28.80
N LEU A 144 -12.77 6.10 -27.76
CA LEU A 144 -14.13 6.20 -27.23
C LEU A 144 -15.04 7.13 -28.05
N SER A 145 -14.47 8.00 -28.90
CA SER A 145 -15.24 8.76 -29.88
C SER A 145 -15.50 7.93 -31.13
N LEU A 146 -16.33 6.90 -31.00
CA LEU A 146 -17.00 6.32 -32.17
C LEU A 146 -17.95 7.38 -32.75
N PRO A 147 -18.03 7.56 -34.08
CA PRO A 147 -19.04 8.43 -34.68
C PRO A 147 -20.42 7.91 -34.23
N THR A 148 -21.24 8.79 -33.66
CA THR A 148 -22.56 8.51 -33.10
C THR A 148 -23.29 7.41 -33.89
N PRO A 149 -23.28 6.16 -33.42
CA PRO A 149 -24.32 5.24 -33.80
C PRO A 149 -25.56 5.71 -33.06
N THR A 150 -26.66 5.86 -33.80
CA THR A 150 -28.03 5.80 -33.28
C THR A 150 -28.08 4.98 -32.01
N ALA A 151 -28.58 5.56 -30.91
CA ALA A 151 -28.66 4.99 -29.57
C ALA A 151 -28.79 3.45 -29.57
N ALA A 152 -27.64 2.78 -29.54
CA ALA A 152 -27.50 1.43 -29.06
C ALA A 152 -27.02 1.57 -27.62
N PRO A 153 -27.60 0.83 -26.66
CA PRO A 153 -27.16 0.92 -25.27
C PRO A 153 -25.66 0.66 -25.23
N LEU A 154 -24.94 1.50 -24.48
CA LEU A 154 -23.57 1.21 -24.05
C LEU A 154 -23.61 -0.20 -23.46
N ILE A 155 -23.04 -1.18 -24.15
CA ILE A 155 -22.80 -2.50 -23.58
C ILE A 155 -21.62 -2.29 -22.63
N ASP A 156 -21.91 -1.74 -21.47
CA ASP A 156 -21.05 -1.94 -20.32
C ASP A 156 -21.27 -3.42 -19.97
N LEU A 157 -20.39 -4.28 -20.46
CA LEU A 157 -20.41 -5.72 -20.15
C LEU A 157 -19.92 -5.91 -18.72
N VAL A 158 -20.51 -5.17 -17.78
CA VAL A 158 -20.42 -5.45 -16.37
C VAL A 158 -21.35 -6.64 -16.21
N VAL A 159 -20.77 -7.78 -15.88
CA VAL A 159 -21.49 -8.94 -15.40
C VAL A 159 -21.02 -9.09 -13.95
N LEU A 160 -21.93 -9.40 -13.05
CA LEU A 160 -21.57 -9.72 -11.67
C LEU A 160 -20.51 -10.85 -11.66
N PRO A 161 -19.57 -10.85 -10.69
CA PRO A 161 -18.38 -11.71 -10.70
C PRO A 161 -18.70 -13.14 -11.15
N THR A 162 -17.98 -13.67 -12.14
CA THR A 162 -18.30 -14.98 -12.75
C THR A 162 -18.15 -16.13 -11.75
N GLY A 163 -19.02 -17.15 -11.88
CA GLY A 163 -18.99 -18.36 -11.06
C GLY A 163 -17.92 -19.35 -11.49
N HIS A 164 -17.77 -20.44 -10.76
CA HIS A 164 -16.90 -21.57 -11.12
C HIS A 164 -17.72 -22.82 -11.42
N GLN A 165 -17.25 -23.65 -12.36
CA GLN A 165 -17.82 -24.96 -12.62
C GLN A 165 -16.92 -26.04 -12.01
N PHE A 166 -17.52 -26.90 -11.19
CA PHE A 166 -16.86 -28.09 -10.65
C PHE A 166 -17.04 -29.24 -11.63
N VAL A 167 -15.92 -29.67 -12.23
CA VAL A 167 -15.86 -30.87 -13.07
C VAL A 167 -14.99 -31.90 -12.35
N ASP A 168 -15.51 -33.12 -12.16
CA ASP A 168 -14.80 -34.18 -11.44
C ASP A 168 -13.40 -34.44 -12.04
N GLY A 169 -12.37 -34.34 -11.18
CA GLY A 169 -10.98 -34.58 -11.57
C GLY A 169 -10.24 -33.38 -12.19
N ARG A 170 -10.85 -32.20 -12.29
CA ARG A 170 -10.18 -30.93 -12.65
C ARG A 170 -10.26 -29.90 -11.54
N SER A 171 -9.32 -28.96 -11.53
CA SER A 171 -9.45 -27.75 -10.71
C SER A 171 -10.65 -26.94 -11.20
N PRO A 172 -11.42 -26.28 -10.31
CA PRO A 172 -12.52 -25.42 -10.72
C PRO A 172 -12.02 -24.38 -11.71
N GLU A 173 -12.53 -24.45 -12.93
CA GLU A 173 -12.28 -23.43 -13.94
C GLU A 173 -13.39 -22.38 -13.78
N PRO A 174 -13.07 -21.09 -13.98
CA PRO A 174 -14.10 -20.08 -14.13
C PRO A 174 -15.10 -20.60 -15.14
N VAL A 175 -16.38 -20.41 -14.86
CA VAL A 175 -17.35 -20.39 -15.94
C VAL A 175 -16.93 -19.18 -16.76
N GLU A 176 -16.06 -19.40 -17.75
CA GLU A 176 -15.87 -18.47 -18.84
C GLU A 176 -17.29 -18.06 -19.21
N SER A 177 -17.53 -16.76 -19.23
CA SER A 177 -18.75 -16.19 -19.75
C SER A 177 -18.90 -16.73 -21.17
N GLY A 178 -19.53 -17.90 -21.28
CA GLY A 178 -19.95 -18.47 -22.53
C GLY A 178 -20.78 -17.39 -23.15
N ASP A 179 -20.34 -16.96 -24.33
CA ASP A 179 -20.92 -15.90 -25.13
C ASP A 179 -20.39 -14.48 -24.85
N ILE A 180 -19.08 -14.30 -24.65
CA ILE A 180 -18.47 -13.11 -25.26
C ILE A 180 -18.67 -13.29 -26.76
N PRO A 181 -19.56 -12.52 -27.41
CA PRO A 181 -19.80 -12.70 -28.83
C PRO A 181 -18.49 -12.53 -29.57
N ALA A 182 -18.24 -13.29 -30.64
CA ALA A 182 -16.96 -13.26 -31.36
C ALA A 182 -16.52 -11.84 -31.78
N HIS A 183 -17.49 -10.93 -31.94
CA HIS A 183 -17.25 -9.52 -32.26
C HIS A 183 -16.70 -8.67 -31.09
N LEU A 184 -16.86 -9.10 -29.83
CA LEU A 184 -16.33 -8.42 -28.65
C LEU A 184 -14.96 -8.97 -28.20
N LEU A 185 -14.53 -10.13 -28.70
CA LEU A 185 -13.22 -10.71 -28.37
C LEU A 185 -12.04 -9.74 -28.67
N PRO A 186 -11.99 -9.03 -29.82
CA PRO A 186 -10.91 -8.07 -30.07
C PRO A 186 -10.92 -6.89 -29.09
N ALA A 187 -12.11 -6.45 -28.65
CA ALA A 187 -12.25 -5.35 -27.70
C ALA A 187 -11.78 -5.76 -26.29
N MET A 188 -12.11 -6.98 -25.86
CA MET A 188 -11.62 -7.52 -24.58
C MET A 188 -10.11 -7.77 -24.59
N GLN A 189 -9.56 -8.26 -25.71
CA GLN A 189 -8.11 -8.43 -25.86
C GLN A 189 -7.36 -7.09 -25.88
N ALA A 190 -8.01 -6.03 -26.37
CA ALA A 190 -7.49 -4.67 -26.34
C ALA A 190 -7.76 -3.95 -24.99
N TYR A 191 -8.64 -4.49 -24.14
CA TYR A 191 -8.96 -3.88 -22.85
C TYR A 191 -7.77 -4.01 -21.90
N LYS A 192 -7.17 -2.87 -21.60
CA LYS A 192 -6.16 -2.75 -20.55
C LYS A 192 -6.86 -2.30 -19.28
N PRO A 193 -6.94 -3.14 -18.23
CA PRO A 193 -7.53 -2.70 -16.97
C PRO A 193 -6.76 -1.47 -16.48
N PRO A 194 -7.47 -0.44 -15.99
CA PRO A 194 -6.81 0.75 -15.49
C PRO A 194 -5.93 0.37 -14.29
N PRO A 195 -4.88 1.15 -14.02
CA PRO A 195 -3.95 0.84 -12.94
C PRO A 195 -4.69 0.73 -11.60
N LEU A 196 -4.33 -0.29 -10.82
CA LEU A 196 -4.85 -0.44 -9.46
C LEU A 196 -4.59 0.85 -8.67
N PRO A 197 -5.58 1.37 -7.93
CA PRO A 197 -5.38 2.57 -7.13
C PRO A 197 -4.27 2.33 -6.10
N THR A 198 -3.34 3.28 -5.97
CA THR A 198 -2.25 3.19 -4.99
C THR A 198 -2.84 3.13 -3.57
N PRO A 199 -2.40 2.19 -2.71
CA PRO A 199 -2.99 2.02 -1.39
C PRO A 199 -3.01 3.30 -0.53
N GLY A 200 -4.22 3.84 -0.32
CA GLY A 200 -4.48 4.99 0.54
C GLY A 200 -4.92 4.60 1.95
N PRO A 201 -4.92 5.54 2.91
CA PRO A 201 -5.35 5.28 4.29
C PRO A 201 -6.85 4.95 4.40
N GLU A 202 -7.67 5.50 3.51
CA GLU A 202 -9.14 5.31 3.48
C GLU A 202 -9.57 4.06 2.69
N GLN A 203 -8.64 3.29 2.12
CA GLN A 203 -9.00 2.05 1.43
C GLN A 203 -9.44 0.98 2.40
N ALA A 204 -10.43 0.20 1.98
CA ALA A 204 -10.90 -0.98 2.68
C ALA A 204 -9.76 -2.01 2.79
N ARG A 205 -9.53 -2.54 4.00
CA ARG A 205 -8.42 -3.48 4.27
C ARG A 205 -8.87 -4.80 4.87
N ILE A 206 -9.86 -4.76 5.75
CA ILE A 206 -10.36 -5.94 6.45
C ILE A 206 -11.88 -5.82 6.52
N ILE A 207 -12.58 -6.92 6.25
CA ILE A 207 -14.01 -7.07 6.54
C ILE A 207 -14.19 -8.09 7.65
N GLU A 208 -15.07 -7.76 8.59
CA GLU A 208 -15.50 -8.65 9.67
C GLU A 208 -17.02 -8.77 9.65
N ILE A 209 -17.53 -10.01 9.57
CA ILE A 209 -18.97 -10.32 9.59
C ILE A 209 -19.21 -11.31 10.73
N PRO A 210 -19.49 -10.84 11.97
CA PRO A 210 -19.60 -11.70 13.15
C PRO A 210 -20.68 -12.77 13.03
N GLY A 211 -21.83 -12.45 12.41
CA GLY A 211 -22.96 -13.38 12.26
C GLY A 211 -22.62 -14.67 11.52
N ILE A 212 -21.56 -14.66 10.71
CA ILE A 212 -21.10 -15.82 9.91
C ILE A 212 -19.61 -16.13 10.12
N GLY A 213 -18.97 -15.52 11.13
CA GLY A 213 -17.58 -15.80 11.50
C GLY A 213 -16.52 -15.38 10.47
N VAL A 214 -16.83 -14.42 9.59
CA VAL A 214 -15.89 -13.95 8.57
C VAL A 214 -14.95 -12.90 9.16
N ASN A 215 -13.64 -13.09 8.95
CA ASN A 215 -12.61 -12.08 9.13
C ASN A 215 -11.59 -12.23 7.99
N ALA A 216 -11.62 -11.33 7.02
CA ALA A 216 -10.86 -11.50 5.78
C ALA A 216 -10.24 -10.19 5.27
N PRO A 217 -9.07 -10.27 4.61
CA PRO A 217 -8.46 -9.11 3.97
C PRO A 217 -9.28 -8.67 2.75
N ILE A 218 -9.30 -7.37 2.52
CA ILE A 218 -9.88 -6.73 1.34
C ILE A 218 -8.75 -6.31 0.41
N VAL A 219 -8.83 -6.74 -0.84
CA VAL A 219 -7.91 -6.43 -1.92
C VAL A 219 -8.50 -5.29 -2.76
N PRO A 220 -7.79 -4.16 -2.93
CA PRO A 220 -8.30 -3.03 -3.69
C PRO A 220 -8.25 -3.30 -5.20
N GLY A 221 -9.21 -2.71 -5.92
CA GLY A 221 -9.09 -2.53 -7.36
C GLY A 221 -9.46 -3.75 -8.20
N VAL A 222 -10.37 -4.59 -7.72
CA VAL A 222 -10.74 -5.81 -8.44
C VAL A 222 -11.60 -5.46 -9.64
N TYR A 223 -11.03 -5.66 -10.83
CA TYR A 223 -11.71 -5.62 -12.15
C TYR A 223 -11.99 -7.03 -12.69
N ASP A 224 -11.28 -8.02 -12.17
CA ASP A 224 -11.17 -9.34 -12.78
C ASP A 224 -11.14 -10.45 -11.72
N TRP A 225 -11.72 -11.59 -12.07
CA TRP A 225 -11.98 -12.73 -11.17
C TRP A 225 -10.70 -13.32 -10.57
N GLU A 226 -9.56 -13.22 -11.26
CA GLU A 226 -8.26 -13.71 -10.77
C GLU A 226 -7.82 -13.04 -9.46
N GLN A 227 -8.30 -11.83 -9.19
CA GLN A 227 -7.90 -11.06 -8.03
C GLN A 227 -8.68 -11.45 -6.77
N LEU A 228 -9.85 -12.07 -6.92
CA LEU A 228 -10.65 -12.64 -5.82
C LEU A 228 -10.00 -13.87 -5.18
N LYS A 229 -9.02 -14.49 -5.83
CA LYS A 229 -8.21 -15.60 -5.26
C LYS A 229 -7.48 -15.20 -3.97
N ARG A 230 -7.31 -13.90 -3.72
CA ARG A 230 -6.48 -13.33 -2.63
C ARG A 230 -7.28 -12.85 -1.43
N GLY A 231 -8.61 -12.84 -1.50
CA GLY A 231 -9.47 -12.31 -0.45
C GLY A 231 -10.73 -11.67 -1.00
N VAL A 232 -11.31 -10.76 -0.23
CA VAL A 232 -12.48 -9.98 -0.65
C VAL A 232 -12.04 -8.87 -1.60
N GLY A 233 -12.58 -8.81 -2.80
CA GLY A 233 -12.29 -7.76 -3.76
C GLY A 233 -13.14 -6.52 -3.52
N HIS A 234 -12.51 -5.35 -3.45
CA HIS A 234 -13.21 -4.06 -3.57
C HIS A 234 -13.30 -3.67 -5.04
N HIS A 235 -14.52 -3.54 -5.56
CA HIS A 235 -14.77 -3.21 -6.96
C HIS A 235 -14.27 -1.80 -7.25
N THR A 236 -13.49 -1.66 -8.32
CA THR A 236 -12.95 -0.34 -8.65
C THR A 236 -14.01 0.61 -9.17
N GLY A 237 -13.91 1.88 -8.79
CA GLY A 237 -14.92 2.89 -9.12
C GLY A 237 -16.16 2.86 -8.21
N SER A 238 -16.29 1.86 -7.34
CA SER A 238 -17.29 1.87 -6.26
C SER A 238 -16.84 2.76 -5.09
N ALA A 239 -17.78 3.13 -4.22
CA ALA A 239 -17.50 4.02 -3.10
C ALA A 239 -16.46 3.43 -2.12
N LEU A 240 -15.73 4.31 -1.44
CA LEU A 240 -14.87 3.93 -0.33
C LEU A 240 -15.69 3.73 0.96
N PRO A 241 -15.15 3.03 1.98
CA PRO A 241 -15.81 2.90 3.28
C PRO A 241 -16.21 4.26 3.87
N GLY A 242 -17.49 4.38 4.24
CA GLY A 242 -18.10 5.59 4.78
C GLY A 242 -18.36 6.74 3.80
N GLN A 243 -17.97 6.60 2.53
CA GLN A 243 -18.26 7.58 1.49
C GLN A 243 -19.72 7.45 1.03
N VAL A 244 -20.35 8.58 0.65
CA VAL A 244 -21.63 8.57 -0.07
C VAL A 244 -21.48 7.79 -1.38
N GLY A 245 -22.42 6.90 -1.63
CA GLY A 245 -22.38 5.94 -2.72
C GLY A 245 -22.40 4.50 -2.22
N ASN A 246 -22.31 3.59 -3.18
CA ASN A 246 -22.35 2.16 -2.91
C ASN A 246 -20.94 1.55 -2.99
N MET A 247 -20.44 1.01 -1.89
CA MET A 247 -19.20 0.24 -1.84
C MET A 247 -19.48 -1.22 -2.21
N ILE A 248 -18.86 -1.72 -3.28
CA ILE A 248 -19.09 -3.10 -3.72
C ILE A 248 -17.94 -3.99 -3.29
N LEU A 249 -18.27 -5.04 -2.54
CA LEU A 249 -17.33 -6.06 -2.10
C LEU A 249 -17.75 -7.42 -2.65
N ALA A 250 -16.82 -8.14 -3.28
CA ALA A 250 -17.08 -9.46 -3.83
C ALA A 250 -16.09 -10.50 -3.30
N ALA A 251 -16.53 -11.74 -3.10
CA ALA A 251 -15.65 -12.86 -2.78
C ALA A 251 -16.26 -14.18 -3.23
N HIS A 252 -15.45 -15.24 -3.30
CA HIS A 252 -15.94 -16.58 -3.63
C HIS A 252 -16.72 -17.22 -2.47
N ASN A 253 -17.75 -18.00 -2.81
CA ASN A 253 -18.53 -18.84 -1.89
C ASN A 253 -18.01 -20.29 -1.79
N ASP A 254 -17.24 -20.74 -2.76
CA ASP A 254 -17.04 -22.17 -3.07
C ASP A 254 -15.58 -22.58 -3.31
N ILE A 255 -14.71 -21.59 -3.51
CA ILE A 255 -13.27 -21.77 -3.69
C ILE A 255 -12.49 -20.65 -2.97
N TYR A 256 -11.16 -20.81 -2.91
CA TYR A 256 -10.24 -19.80 -2.37
C TYR A 256 -10.62 -19.27 -0.97
N GLY A 257 -10.92 -20.20 -0.06
CA GLY A 257 -11.27 -19.89 1.34
C GLY A 257 -12.77 -19.69 1.59
N GLU A 258 -13.61 -19.70 0.54
CA GLU A 258 -15.07 -19.72 0.68
C GLU A 258 -15.59 -18.57 1.57
N ILE A 259 -14.96 -17.39 1.49
CA ILE A 259 -15.13 -16.28 2.44
C ILE A 259 -16.60 -15.83 2.53
N PHE A 260 -17.31 -15.81 1.41
CA PHE A 260 -18.72 -15.42 1.34
C PHE A 260 -19.66 -16.62 1.12
N ARG A 261 -19.27 -17.80 1.61
CA ARG A 261 -20.09 -19.01 1.53
C ARG A 261 -21.45 -18.88 2.19
N ASP A 262 -21.44 -18.28 3.38
CA ASP A 262 -22.56 -18.28 4.32
C ASP A 262 -23.35 -16.96 4.29
N LEU A 263 -23.23 -16.14 3.24
CA LEU A 263 -23.99 -14.88 3.13
C LEU A 263 -25.51 -15.09 3.20
N ASP A 264 -25.99 -16.29 2.84
CA ASP A 264 -27.40 -16.70 2.92
C ASP A 264 -27.92 -16.86 4.36
N LYS A 265 -27.00 -16.95 5.33
CA LYS A 265 -27.35 -17.03 6.77
C LYS A 265 -27.54 -15.67 7.42
N LEU A 266 -27.15 -14.59 6.75
CA LEU A 266 -27.37 -13.24 7.26
C LEU A 266 -28.86 -12.91 7.24
N SER A 267 -29.26 -11.97 8.06
CA SER A 267 -30.61 -11.42 8.12
C SER A 267 -30.58 -9.90 8.21
N PRO A 268 -31.65 -9.20 7.75
CA PRO A 268 -31.78 -7.78 8.00
C PRO A 268 -31.61 -7.44 9.49
N GLY A 269 -30.75 -6.47 9.79
CA GLY A 269 -30.33 -6.10 11.14
C GLY A 269 -28.96 -6.65 11.56
N ASP A 270 -28.41 -7.64 10.85
CA ASP A 270 -27.04 -8.10 11.10
C ASP A 270 -26.03 -7.02 10.74
N GLU A 271 -24.90 -7.01 11.44
CA GLU A 271 -23.86 -6.00 11.24
C GLU A 271 -22.59 -6.62 10.67
N PHE A 272 -21.91 -5.85 9.82
CA PHE A 272 -20.51 -6.11 9.47
C PHE A 272 -19.69 -4.83 9.56
N THR A 273 -18.38 -5.00 9.72
CA THR A 273 -17.46 -3.88 9.85
C THR A 273 -16.39 -3.94 8.76
N VAL A 274 -16.16 -2.80 8.12
CA VAL A 274 -15.06 -2.61 7.16
C VAL A 274 -14.02 -1.70 7.80
N SER A 275 -12.82 -2.23 8.00
CA SER A 275 -11.69 -1.50 8.58
C SER A 275 -10.76 -0.99 7.49
N THR A 276 -10.38 0.28 7.62
CA THR A 276 -9.39 0.96 6.78
C THR A 276 -8.08 1.14 7.54
N GLY A 277 -7.10 1.81 6.95
CA GLY A 277 -5.89 2.24 7.68
C GLY A 277 -6.16 3.35 8.70
N ALA A 278 -7.27 4.06 8.58
CA ALA A 278 -7.60 5.22 9.42
C ALA A 278 -8.65 4.89 10.51
N ARG A 279 -9.72 4.19 10.13
CA ARG A 279 -10.88 3.92 10.99
C ARG A 279 -11.70 2.72 10.50
N SER A 280 -12.68 2.31 11.30
CA SER A 280 -13.62 1.25 10.95
C SER A 280 -15.03 1.80 10.76
N TYR A 281 -15.77 1.21 9.82
CA TYR A 281 -17.12 1.60 9.45
C TYR A 281 -18.04 0.39 9.61
N THR A 282 -19.11 0.54 10.39
CA THR A 282 -20.09 -0.52 10.61
C THR A 282 -21.28 -0.31 9.69
N TYR A 283 -21.70 -1.38 9.02
CA TYR A 283 -22.85 -1.42 8.12
C TYR A 283 -23.89 -2.38 8.67
N VAL A 284 -25.17 -2.05 8.50
CA VAL A 284 -26.31 -2.86 8.92
C VAL A 284 -26.99 -3.42 7.69
N VAL A 285 -27.13 -4.75 7.63
CA VAL A 285 -27.80 -5.45 6.54
C VAL A 285 -29.27 -5.01 6.48
N THR A 286 -29.72 -4.59 5.30
CA THR A 286 -31.09 -4.14 5.06
C THR A 286 -31.89 -5.14 4.24
N LYS A 287 -31.26 -5.79 3.26
CA LYS A 287 -31.91 -6.73 2.35
C LYS A 287 -30.92 -7.77 1.82
N ILE A 288 -31.44 -8.95 1.50
CA ILE A 288 -30.71 -10.01 0.81
C ILE A 288 -31.53 -10.44 -0.40
N GLU A 289 -30.88 -10.56 -1.55
CA GLU A 289 -31.51 -10.94 -2.82
C GLU A 289 -30.70 -12.00 -3.56
N ILE A 290 -31.40 -12.81 -4.33
CA ILE A 290 -30.80 -13.70 -5.32
C ILE A 290 -31.14 -13.13 -6.69
N VAL A 291 -30.10 -12.79 -7.47
CA VAL A 291 -30.22 -12.10 -8.75
C VAL A 291 -29.52 -12.87 -9.86
N GLU A 292 -29.86 -12.55 -11.10
CA GLU A 292 -29.17 -13.10 -12.27
C GLU A 292 -27.77 -12.45 -12.43
N PRO A 293 -26.78 -13.16 -13.00
CA PRO A 293 -25.43 -12.59 -13.18
C PRO A 293 -25.39 -11.28 -13.99
N THR A 294 -26.38 -11.05 -14.85
CA THR A 294 -26.52 -9.85 -15.69
C THR A 294 -27.18 -8.68 -14.97
N GLU A 295 -27.67 -8.87 -13.74
CA GLU A 295 -28.39 -7.85 -12.99
C GLU A 295 -27.43 -6.90 -12.27
N VAL A 296 -26.72 -6.08 -13.04
CA VAL A 296 -25.68 -5.17 -12.52
C VAL A 296 -26.19 -3.90 -11.87
N ASP A 297 -27.50 -3.65 -11.96
CA ASP A 297 -28.14 -2.51 -11.32
C ASP A 297 -27.98 -2.53 -9.79
N VAL A 298 -27.72 -3.70 -9.20
CA VAL A 298 -27.40 -3.86 -7.77
C VAL A 298 -26.10 -3.16 -7.34
N MET A 299 -25.24 -2.81 -8.29
CA MET A 299 -23.96 -2.12 -8.05
C MET A 299 -24.06 -0.60 -8.20
N GLN A 300 -25.23 -0.06 -8.56
CA GLN A 300 -25.38 1.37 -8.80
C GLN A 300 -25.07 2.20 -7.55
N PRO A 301 -24.49 3.40 -7.71
CA PRO A 301 -24.27 4.31 -6.61
C PRO A 301 -25.59 4.76 -5.96
N THR A 302 -25.57 4.88 -4.64
CA THR A 302 -26.65 5.43 -3.83
C THR A 302 -26.36 6.90 -3.46
N ASP A 303 -27.38 7.63 -3.00
CA ASP A 303 -27.27 9.01 -2.50
C ASP A 303 -26.89 9.08 -1.00
N TYR A 304 -26.75 7.93 -0.35
CA TYR A 304 -26.26 7.76 1.02
C TYR A 304 -25.07 6.78 1.04
N ALA A 305 -24.43 6.59 2.20
CA ALA A 305 -23.33 5.63 2.31
C ALA A 305 -23.89 4.21 2.49
N SER A 306 -23.71 3.36 1.47
CA SER A 306 -24.14 1.96 1.47
C SER A 306 -23.02 1.02 1.06
N ALA A 307 -23.23 -0.27 1.28
CA ALA A 307 -22.35 -1.33 0.83
C ALA A 307 -23.15 -2.52 0.31
N THR A 308 -22.66 -3.13 -0.76
CA THR A 308 -23.22 -4.35 -1.34
C THR A 308 -22.18 -5.46 -1.29
N LEU A 309 -22.51 -6.59 -0.66
CA LEU A 309 -21.70 -7.81 -0.70
C LEU A 309 -22.24 -8.74 -1.79
N ILE A 310 -21.38 -9.24 -2.67
CA ILE A 310 -21.77 -10.07 -3.81
C ILE A 310 -20.98 -11.37 -3.82
N SER A 311 -21.68 -12.49 -4.00
CA SER A 311 -21.06 -13.80 -4.16
C SER A 311 -21.86 -14.67 -5.12
N CYS A 312 -21.28 -15.78 -5.55
CA CYS A 312 -21.97 -16.76 -6.36
C CYS A 312 -23.00 -17.53 -5.52
N TYR A 313 -24.04 -18.04 -6.18
CA TYR A 313 -25.08 -18.85 -5.55
C TYR A 313 -25.80 -19.71 -6.60
N PRO A 314 -26.42 -20.86 -6.26
CA PRO A 314 -26.22 -21.64 -5.04
C PRO A 314 -24.79 -22.18 -4.90
N TYR A 315 -24.41 -22.56 -3.68
CA TYR A 315 -23.09 -23.10 -3.38
C TYR A 315 -22.69 -24.24 -4.33
N ARG A 316 -21.52 -24.10 -4.98
CA ARG A 316 -20.95 -25.00 -6.00
C ARG A 316 -21.72 -25.14 -7.32
N ILE A 317 -22.83 -24.42 -7.49
CA ILE A 317 -23.61 -24.38 -8.72
C ILE A 317 -23.38 -23.05 -9.45
N ASN A 318 -23.35 -21.95 -8.70
CA ASN A 318 -22.96 -20.61 -9.16
C ASN A 318 -23.75 -20.04 -10.36
N THR A 319 -24.98 -20.51 -10.57
CA THR A 319 -25.88 -20.05 -11.64
C THR A 319 -26.40 -18.64 -11.44
N GLN A 320 -26.49 -18.20 -10.18
CA GLN A 320 -27.04 -16.92 -9.75
C GLN A 320 -26.05 -16.20 -8.82
N ARG A 321 -26.45 -15.03 -8.34
CA ARG A 321 -25.68 -14.25 -7.35
C ARG A 321 -26.50 -14.02 -6.11
N ILE A 322 -25.86 -14.18 -4.96
CA ILE A 322 -26.40 -13.67 -3.70
C ILE A 322 -25.85 -12.26 -3.49
N VAL A 323 -26.75 -11.34 -3.17
CA VAL A 323 -26.47 -9.92 -3.00
C VAL A 323 -27.01 -9.50 -1.64
N VAL A 324 -26.12 -8.98 -0.79
CA VAL A 324 -26.46 -8.44 0.53
C VAL A 324 -26.31 -6.94 0.48
N PHE A 325 -27.40 -6.22 0.72
CA PHE A 325 -27.42 -4.77 0.81
C PHE A 325 -27.31 -4.34 2.27
N ALA A 326 -26.52 -3.30 2.52
CA ALA A 326 -26.34 -2.75 3.86
C ALA A 326 -26.09 -1.25 3.85
N ASP A 327 -26.57 -0.58 4.89
CA ASP A 327 -26.45 0.86 5.05
C ASP A 327 -25.45 1.18 6.15
N LEU A 328 -24.70 2.27 6.00
CA LEU A 328 -23.76 2.71 7.03
C LEU A 328 -24.52 3.02 8.32
N LYS A 329 -24.11 2.39 9.42
CA LYS A 329 -24.66 2.65 10.75
C LYS A 329 -24.31 4.09 11.15
N THR A 330 -25.30 4.96 11.10
CA THR A 330 -25.15 6.34 11.58
C THR A 330 -25.14 6.33 13.09
N ASN A 331 -24.06 6.80 13.70
CA ASN A 331 -24.01 7.05 15.14
C ASN A 331 -24.79 8.33 15.44
N ASN A 332 -26.12 8.25 15.45
CA ASN A 332 -26.95 9.35 15.94
C ASN A 332 -27.66 8.91 17.24
N PRO A 333 -27.26 9.38 18.43
CA PRO A 333 -28.20 9.41 19.54
C PRO A 333 -29.30 10.39 19.11
N ALA A 334 -30.50 9.88 18.86
CA ALA A 334 -31.67 10.72 18.61
C ALA A 334 -31.72 11.83 19.69
N SER A 335 -31.62 13.08 19.24
CA SER A 335 -31.70 14.28 20.07
C SER A 335 -33.12 14.81 20.08
#